data_AF-T0XT70-F1
#
_entry.id   AF-T0XT70-F1
#
_cell.length_a   1.000
_cell.length_b   1.000
_cell.length_c   1.000
_cell.angle_alpha   90.00
_cell.angle_beta   90.00
_cell.angle_gamma   90.00
#
_symmetry.space_group_name_H-M   'P 1'
#
loop_
_entity.id
_entity.type
_entity.pdbx_description
1 polymer ?
#
loop_
_entity_poly.entity_id
_entity_poly.type
_entity_poly.pdbx_seq_one_letter_code
_entity_poly.pdbx_strand_id
1 'polypeptide(L)'
;EGGTTFLTIGAPIRHASLLIHKGSICVDGISLTVNALSDHIETESVHVELAIIPHTLLATNIGERKVGDPLHLEFDVVGKYILRSRDVEKMGDGHFRPL
;
A
#
# COMPACT_ATOMS: atom_id res chain seq x y z
N GLU A 1 25.50 -5.44 13.01
CA GLU A 1 25.32 -6.03 11.66
C GLU A 1 24.05 -5.46 11.06
N GLY A 2 24.15 -4.75 9.93
CA GLY A 2 23.05 -3.95 9.37
C GLY A 2 22.24 -4.70 8.31
N GLY A 3 21.51 -5.73 8.71
CA GLY A 3 20.63 -6.50 7.82
C GLY A 3 19.29 -5.80 7.56
N THR A 4 18.65 -6.14 6.44
CA THR A 4 17.26 -5.76 6.16
C THR A 4 16.32 -6.70 6.92
N THR A 5 15.31 -6.15 7.59
CA THR A 5 14.21 -6.91 8.17
C THR A 5 13.03 -6.91 7.20
N PHE A 6 12.43 -8.08 6.99
CA PHE A 6 11.23 -8.22 6.18
C PHE A 6 9.99 -8.29 7.08
N LEU A 7 8.98 -7.48 6.77
CA LEU A 7 7.69 -7.46 7.46
C LEU A 7 6.58 -7.69 6.43
N THR A 8 5.66 -8.61 6.70
CA THR A 8 4.48 -8.81 5.86
C THR A 8 3.25 -8.22 6.53
N ILE A 9 2.52 -7.38 5.79
CA ILE A 9 1.25 -6.79 6.22
C ILE A 9 0.12 -7.25 5.30
N GLY A 10 -1.11 -7.27 5.81
CA GLY A 10 -2.31 -7.55 5.03
C GLY A 10 -3.07 -6.25 4.72
N ALA A 11 -3.61 -6.15 3.51
CA ALA A 11 -4.59 -5.14 3.13
C ALA A 11 -5.77 -5.78 2.40
N PRO A 12 -6.97 -5.17 2.41
CA PRO A 12 -8.09 -5.67 1.60
C PRO A 12 -7.77 -5.70 0.09
N ILE A 13 -8.19 -6.76 -0.61
CA ILE A 13 -7.86 -7.00 -2.03
C ILE A 13 -8.27 -5.86 -2.97
N ARG A 14 -9.31 -5.10 -2.61
CA ARG A 14 -9.75 -3.89 -3.36
C ARG A 14 -8.64 -2.84 -3.53
N HIS A 15 -7.58 -2.90 -2.72
CA HIS A 15 -6.44 -1.99 -2.79
C HIS A 15 -5.26 -2.53 -3.62
N ALA A 16 -5.33 -3.76 -4.14
CA ALA A 16 -4.24 -4.38 -4.89
C ALA A 16 -3.81 -3.55 -6.11
N SER A 17 -4.73 -2.84 -6.77
CA SER A 17 -4.43 -1.97 -7.91
C SER A 17 -3.60 -0.73 -7.58
N LEU A 18 -3.43 -0.42 -6.29
CA LEU A 18 -2.60 0.68 -5.78
C LEU A 18 -1.23 0.20 -5.28
N LEU A 19 -0.94 -1.10 -5.38
CA LEU A 19 0.27 -1.73 -4.89
C LEU A 19 1.04 -2.34 -6.07
N ILE A 20 2.34 -2.05 -6.15
CA ILE A 20 3.21 -2.61 -7.18
C ILE A 20 4.56 -3.00 -6.55
N HIS A 21 5.20 -4.03 -7.12
CA HIS A 21 6.57 -4.38 -6.74
C HIS A 21 7.52 -3.19 -6.95
N LYS A 22 8.38 -2.91 -5.96
CA LYS A 22 9.24 -1.71 -5.88
C LYS A 22 8.49 -0.37 -5.85
N GLY A 23 7.17 -0.38 -5.69
CA GLY A 23 6.37 0.81 -5.41
C GLY A 23 6.51 1.29 -3.97
N SER A 24 5.92 2.45 -3.71
CA SER A 24 5.88 3.07 -2.39
C SER A 24 4.57 2.77 -1.68
N ILE A 25 4.65 2.54 -0.37
CA ILE A 25 3.50 2.49 0.53
C ILE A 25 3.89 3.15 1.85
N CYS A 26 2.98 3.91 2.45
CA CYS A 26 3.15 4.45 3.79
C CYS A 26 2.40 3.57 4.79
N VAL A 27 3.10 3.14 5.85
CA VAL A 27 2.54 2.39 6.98
C VAL A 27 2.72 3.23 8.23
N ASP A 28 1.62 3.67 8.85
CA ASP A 28 1.63 4.60 10.00
C ASP A 28 2.49 5.86 9.75
N GLY A 29 2.43 6.40 8.52
CA GLY A 29 3.20 7.57 8.11
C GLY A 29 4.66 7.28 7.73
N ILE A 30 5.10 6.02 7.79
CA ILE A 30 6.46 5.60 7.44
C ILE A 30 6.49 5.18 5.97
N SER A 31 7.23 5.92 5.14
CA SER A 31 7.43 5.57 3.73
C SER A 31 8.31 4.33 3.60
N LEU A 32 7.78 3.29 2.96
CA LEU A 32 8.43 1.99 2.78
C LEU A 32 8.33 1.54 1.32
N THR A 33 9.26 0.69 0.90
CA THR A 33 9.26 0.06 -0.43
C THR A 33 8.62 -1.31 -0.35
N VAL A 34 7.70 -1.58 -1.27
CA VAL A 34 7.10 -2.91 -1.47
C VAL A 34 8.16 -3.86 -2.04
N ASN A 35 8.51 -4.90 -1.30
CA ASN A 35 9.44 -5.93 -1.74
C ASN A 35 8.73 -7.07 -2.49
N ALA A 36 7.55 -7.49 -2.05
CA ALA A 36 6.77 -8.52 -2.72
C ALA A 36 5.27 -8.33 -2.47
N LEU A 37 4.46 -8.92 -3.35
CA LEU A 37 3.00 -8.91 -3.28
C LEU A 37 2.47 -10.32 -3.51
N SER A 38 1.42 -10.68 -2.79
CA SER A 38 0.69 -11.93 -2.99
C SER A 38 -0.81 -11.66 -2.82
N ASP A 39 -1.57 -11.86 -3.89
CA ASP A 39 -3.02 -11.72 -3.88
C ASP A 39 -3.66 -13.01 -3.37
N HIS A 40 -4.46 -12.90 -2.31
CA HIS A 40 -5.19 -14.01 -1.69
C HIS A 40 -6.70 -13.82 -1.92
N ILE A 41 -7.17 -14.32 -3.07
CA ILE A 41 -8.55 -14.13 -3.52
C ILE A 41 -9.56 -14.78 -2.57
N GLU A 42 -9.26 -15.96 -2.03
CA GLU A 42 -10.15 -16.69 -1.11
C GLU A 42 -10.40 -15.94 0.20
N THR A 43 -9.42 -15.14 0.66
CA THR A 43 -9.50 -14.36 1.90
C THR A 43 -9.76 -12.88 1.65
N GLU A 44 -10.03 -12.49 0.39
CA GLU A 44 -10.22 -11.10 -0.04
C GLU A 44 -9.12 -10.15 0.44
N SER A 45 -7.87 -10.61 0.43
CA SER A 45 -6.72 -9.84 0.92
C SER A 45 -5.55 -9.84 -0.05
N VAL A 46 -4.68 -8.84 0.08
CA VAL A 46 -3.35 -8.79 -0.54
C VAL A 46 -2.32 -8.69 0.57
N HIS A 47 -1.31 -9.54 0.51
CA HIS A 47 -0.16 -9.50 1.41
C HIS A 47 0.96 -8.70 0.77
N VAL A 48 1.55 -7.79 1.55
CA VAL A 48 2.60 -6.88 1.13
C VAL A 48 3.83 -7.14 2.00
N GLU A 49 4.90 -7.63 1.39
CA GLU A 49 6.19 -7.74 2.07
C GLU A 49 6.95 -6.42 1.92
N LEU A 50 7.48 -5.92 3.03
CA LEU A 50 8.20 -4.66 3.14
C LEU A 50 9.65 -4.95 3.55
N ALA A 51 10.59 -4.28 2.89
CA ALA A 51 11.99 -4.30 3.27
C ALA A 51 12.30 -3.09 4.17
N ILE A 52 12.65 -3.34 5.43
CA ILE A 52 12.92 -2.32 6.43
C ILE A 52 14.40 -2.31 6.78
N ILE A 53 15.06 -1.17 6.54
CA ILE A 53 16.47 -1.00 6.88
C ILE A 53 16.66 -0.68 8.37
N PRO A 54 17.84 -0.94 8.95
CA PRO A 54 18.10 -0.71 10.38
C PRO A 54 17.80 0.71 10.85
N HIS A 55 18.09 1.72 10.03
CA HIS A 55 17.80 3.11 10.39
C HIS A 55 16.29 3.35 10.62
N THR A 56 15.44 2.80 9.76
CA THR A 56 13.97 2.92 9.90
C THR A 56 13.46 2.18 11.14
N LEU A 57 13.99 0.99 11.43
CA LEU A 57 13.63 0.26 12.65
C LEU A 57 13.96 1.04 13.92
N LEU A 58 15.11 1.71 13.94
CA LEU A 58 15.56 2.49 15.11
C LEU A 58 14.88 3.85 15.23
N ALA A 59 14.47 4.44 14.09
CA ALA A 59 13.90 5.78 14.05
C ALA A 59 12.36 5.80 14.13
N THR A 60 11.70 4.65 14.12
CA THR A 60 10.24 4.55 14.06
C THR A 60 9.70 3.45 14.98
N ASN A 61 8.38 3.41 15.18
CA ASN A 61 7.72 2.38 15.98
C ASN A 61 7.42 1.08 15.20
N ILE A 62 7.82 0.97 13.93
CA ILE A 62 7.49 -0.19 13.09
C ILE A 62 8.06 -1.50 13.67
N GLY A 63 9.21 -1.43 14.34
CA GLY A 63 9.85 -2.59 14.99
C GLY A 63 9.14 -3.08 16.25
N GLU A 64 8.23 -2.29 16.81
CA GLU A 64 7.45 -2.64 18.01
C GLU A 64 6.10 -3.27 17.67
N ARG A 65 5.68 -3.19 16.39
CA ARG A 65 4.42 -3.74 15.90
C ARG A 65 4.39 -5.26 16.01
N LYS A 66 3.22 -5.79 16.35
CA LYS A 66 2.96 -7.22 16.48
C LYS A 66 1.95 -7.69 15.44
N VAL A 67 1.97 -9.00 15.18
CA VAL A 67 0.96 -9.63 14.33
C VAL A 67 -0.42 -9.35 14.91
N GLY A 68 -1.31 -8.83 14.06
CA GLY A 68 -2.68 -8.47 14.42
C GLY A 68 -2.87 -7.01 14.86
N ASP A 69 -1.80 -6.24 15.04
CA ASP A 69 -1.94 -4.81 15.30
C ASP A 69 -2.60 -4.10 14.10
N PRO A 70 -3.52 -3.16 14.33
CA PRO A 70 -4.05 -2.33 13.26
C PRO A 70 -2.97 -1.37 12.75
N LEU A 71 -2.98 -1.13 11.44
CA LEU A 71 -2.05 -0.24 10.75
C LEU A 71 -2.82 0.75 9.88
N HIS A 72 -2.35 1.99 9.82
CA HIS A 72 -2.83 2.95 8.83
C HIS A 72 -2.03 2.80 7.55
N LEU A 73 -2.73 2.54 6.44
CA LEU A 73 -2.11 2.40 5.13
C LEU A 73 -2.45 3.59 4.25
N GLU A 74 -1.41 4.22 3.71
CA GLU A 74 -1.51 5.29 2.73
C GLU A 74 -0.85 4.83 1.43
N PHE A 75 -1.66 4.75 0.37
CA PHE A 75 -1.20 4.36 -0.97
C PHE A 75 -0.70 5.56 -1.77
N ASP A 76 0.22 5.27 -2.70
CA ASP A 76 0.80 6.24 -3.61
C ASP A 76 -0.28 7.07 -4.34
N VAL A 77 -0.09 8.38 -4.31
CA VAL A 77 -0.99 9.35 -4.91
C VAL A 77 -1.07 9.17 -6.43
N VAL A 78 0.03 8.79 -7.08
CA VAL A 78 0.07 8.54 -8.53
C VAL A 78 -0.87 7.40 -8.91
N GLY A 79 -0.86 6.32 -8.13
CA GLY A 79 -1.79 5.20 -8.31
C GLY A 79 -3.25 5.64 -8.18
N LYS A 80 -3.56 6.47 -7.18
CA LYS A 80 -4.91 7.02 -6.99
C LYS A 80 -5.35 7.89 -8.17
N TYR A 81 -4.48 8.73 -8.71
CA TYR A 81 -4.78 9.52 -9.90
C TYR A 81 -5.03 8.66 -11.12
N ILE A 82 -4.24 7.60 -11.34
CA ILE A 82 -4.44 6.66 -12.45
C ILE A 82 -5.81 5.97 -12.34
N LEU A 83 -6.17 5.47 -11.16
CA LEU A 83 -7.49 4.86 -10.97
C LEU A 83 -8.61 5.87 -11.20
N ARG A 84 -8.46 7.09 -10.67
CA ARG A 84 -9.46 8.15 -10.85
C ARG A 84 -9.63 8.51 -12.32
N SER A 85 -8.55 8.65 -13.09
CA SER A 85 -8.62 8.92 -14.53
C SER A 85 -9.39 7.83 -15.26
N ARG A 86 -9.09 6.55 -14.98
CA ARG A 86 -9.82 5.41 -15.57
C ARG A 86 -11.30 5.40 -15.21
N ASP A 87 -11.65 5.79 -14.00
CA ASP A 87 -13.06 5.89 -13.58
C ASP A 87 -13.79 7.02 -14.29
N VAL A 88 -13.12 8.17 -14.50
CA VAL A 88 -13.67 9.30 -15.27
C VAL A 88 -13.85 8.92 -16.75
N GLU A 89 -12.87 8.25 -17.36
CA GLU A 89 -12.96 7.77 -18.75
C GLU A 89 -14.17 6.84 -18.96
N LYS A 90 -14.44 5.94 -18.01
CA LYS A 90 -15.61 5.04 -18.06
C LYS A 90 -16.95 5.78 -17.97
N MET A 91 -16.98 6.95 -17.33
CA MET A 91 -18.20 7.75 -17.20
C MET A 91 -18.57 8.47 -18.51
N GLY A 92 -17.66 8.53 -19.49
CA GLY A 92 -17.87 9.19 -20.79
C GLY A 92 -18.06 10.70 -20.68
N ASP A 93 -18.17 11.39 -21.81
CA ASP A 93 -18.44 12.85 -21.94
C ASP A 93 -19.87 13.22 -21.48
N GLY A 94 -20.34 12.65 -20.37
CA GLY A 94 -21.65 12.87 -19.80
C GLY A 94 -21.92 14.35 -19.71
N HIS A 95 -22.92 14.81 -20.46
CA HIS A 95 -23.32 16.21 -20.53
C HIS A 95 -23.35 16.82 -19.13
N PHE A 96 -22.38 17.69 -18.88
CA PHE A 96 -22.32 18.49 -17.67
C PHE A 96 -23.62 19.28 -17.56
N ARG A 97 -24.47 18.90 -16.60
CA ARG A 97 -25.65 19.67 -16.21
C ARG A 97 -25.30 20.40 -14.93
N PRO A 98 -24.83 21.66 -14.99
CA PRO A 98 -24.70 22.47 -13.79
C PRO A 98 -26.08 22.63 -13.14
N LEU A 99 -26.07 22.80 -11.82
CA LEU A 99 -27.25 23.11 -11.02
C LEU A 99 -27.91 24.42 -11.47
#